data_AF-A0A2Z6MRZ0-F1
#
_entry.id   AF-A0A2Z6MRZ0-F1
#
_cell.length_a   1.000
_cell.length_b   1.000
_cell.length_c   1.000
_cell.angle_alpha   90.00
_cell.angle_beta   90.00
_cell.angle_gamma   90.00
#
_symmetry.space_group_name_H-M   'P 1'
#
loop_
_entity.id
_entity.type
_entity.pdbx_description
1 polymer ?
#
loop_
_entity_poly.entity_id
_entity_poly.type
_entity_poly.pdbx_seq_one_letter_code
_entity_poly.pdbx_strand_id
1 'polypeptide(L)'
;MNSPETFPIEKRRRSEIIRQRRPKTDLINAEPPNFEIGWKRTKVINNEKPVGFVVADFLEKLEELMKKEFGSTELLAKVGEIVAERAREEAEILRDEGKVEERMVVELFRVLKLMEMDLAMVKAAVKEDTLNERLDQAKASD
;
A
#
# COMPACT_ATOMS: atom_id res chain seq x y z
N MET A 1 -51.73 -61.04 -18.71
CA MET A 1 -51.98 -60.78 -20.13
C MET A 1 -52.48 -59.34 -20.27
N ASN A 2 -51.85 -58.55 -21.14
CA ASN A 2 -52.48 -57.53 -21.99
C ASN A 2 -51.34 -56.84 -22.77
N SER A 3 -51.05 -57.46 -23.91
CA SER A 3 -50.08 -57.06 -24.92
C SER A 3 -50.56 -55.81 -25.68
N PRO A 4 -49.65 -55.00 -26.25
CA PRO A 4 -49.92 -53.67 -26.81
C PRO A 4 -50.72 -53.63 -28.15
N GLU A 5 -51.33 -54.72 -28.58
CA GLU A 5 -51.99 -54.89 -29.88
C GLU A 5 -53.53 -54.67 -29.84
N THR A 6 -54.09 -54.16 -28.73
CA THR A 6 -55.55 -54.21 -28.48
C THR A 6 -56.25 -52.84 -28.38
N PHE A 7 -55.61 -51.72 -28.71
CA PHE A 7 -56.31 -50.42 -28.71
C PHE A 7 -56.53 -49.89 -30.13
N PRO A 8 -57.78 -49.96 -30.67
CA PRO A 8 -58.10 -49.34 -31.94
C PRO A 8 -58.03 -47.83 -31.79
N ILE A 9 -56.96 -47.22 -32.32
CA ILE A 9 -56.82 -45.76 -32.34
C ILE A 9 -57.79 -45.23 -33.42
N GLU A 10 -58.99 -44.85 -33.01
CA GLU A 10 -59.93 -44.12 -33.85
C GLU A 10 -59.32 -42.76 -34.25
N LYS A 11 -58.83 -42.68 -35.50
CA LYS A 11 -58.24 -41.45 -36.05
C LYS A 11 -59.35 -40.40 -36.19
N ARG A 12 -59.44 -39.47 -35.23
CA ARG A 12 -60.37 -38.33 -35.29
C ARG A 12 -60.18 -37.53 -36.58
N ARG A 13 -61.27 -37.14 -37.24
CA ARG A 13 -61.22 -36.27 -38.43
C ARG A 13 -60.63 -34.92 -38.03
N ARG A 14 -59.70 -34.40 -38.86
CA ARG A 14 -58.98 -33.14 -38.59
C ARG A 14 -59.90 -31.93 -38.33
N SER A 15 -61.15 -31.98 -38.78
CA SER A 15 -62.16 -30.94 -38.59
C SER A 15 -62.71 -30.83 -37.16
N GLU A 16 -62.56 -31.85 -36.31
CA GLU A 16 -63.05 -31.86 -34.91
C GLU A 16 -62.01 -31.35 -33.90
N ILE A 17 -60.79 -31.02 -34.35
CA ILE A 17 -59.74 -30.49 -33.48
C ILE A 17 -60.00 -28.98 -33.30
N ILE A 18 -60.76 -28.62 -32.27
CA ILE A 18 -60.90 -27.23 -31.84
C ILE A 18 -59.53 -26.76 -31.33
N ARG A 19 -58.81 -25.99 -32.15
CA ARG A 19 -57.54 -25.35 -31.77
C ARG A 19 -57.84 -24.15 -30.87
N GLN A 20 -58.01 -24.37 -29.57
CA GLN A 20 -57.99 -23.27 -28.61
C GLN A 20 -56.57 -22.67 -28.60
N ARG A 21 -56.44 -21.50 -29.22
CA ARG A 21 -55.20 -20.72 -29.23
C ARG A 21 -54.99 -20.22 -27.80
N ARG A 22 -54.09 -20.85 -27.04
CA ARG A 22 -53.69 -20.34 -25.70
C ARG A 22 -53.26 -18.88 -25.86
N PRO A 23 -53.75 -17.94 -25.04
CA PRO A 23 -53.25 -16.57 -25.07
C PRO A 23 -51.74 -16.64 -24.80
N LYS A 24 -50.94 -15.96 -25.64
CA LYS A 24 -49.54 -15.67 -25.32
C LYS A 24 -49.56 -14.77 -24.09
N THR A 25 -49.42 -15.36 -22.91
CA THR A 25 -48.89 -14.62 -21.78
C THR A 25 -47.46 -14.30 -22.18
N ASP A 26 -47.21 -13.05 -22.55
CA ASP A 26 -45.85 -12.57 -22.73
C ASP A 26 -45.11 -12.85 -21.41
N LEU A 27 -44.19 -13.81 -21.45
CA LEU A 27 -43.26 -14.08 -20.37
C LEU A 27 -42.36 -12.84 -20.32
N ILE A 28 -42.80 -11.82 -19.58
CA ILE A 28 -41.93 -10.71 -19.19
C ILE A 28 -40.90 -11.36 -18.28
N ASN A 29 -39.73 -11.67 -18.82
CA ASN A 29 -38.55 -11.90 -18.01
C ASN A 29 -38.36 -10.61 -17.23
N ALA A 30 -38.78 -10.58 -15.97
CA ALA A 30 -38.40 -9.51 -15.07
C ALA A 30 -36.87 -9.43 -15.11
N GLU A 31 -36.34 -8.21 -15.26
CA GLU A 31 -34.89 -8.02 -15.20
C GLU A 31 -34.36 -8.71 -13.93
N PRO A 32 -33.29 -9.52 -14.03
CA PRO A 32 -32.70 -10.15 -12.86
C PRO A 32 -32.39 -9.07 -11.81
N PRO A 33 -32.64 -9.31 -10.51
CA PRO A 33 -32.34 -8.34 -9.48
C PRO A 33 -30.87 -7.90 -9.60
N ASN A 34 -30.64 -6.60 -9.73
CA ASN A 34 -29.28 -6.08 -9.88
C ASN A 34 -28.45 -6.40 -8.61
N PHE A 35 -27.49 -7.32 -8.71
CA PHE A 35 -26.60 -7.75 -7.62
C PHE A 35 -25.42 -6.78 -7.38
N GLU A 36 -25.37 -5.64 -8.08
CA GLU A 36 -24.33 -4.59 -7.86
C GLU A 36 -24.39 -3.91 -6.48
N ILE A 37 -25.34 -4.28 -5.62
CA ILE A 37 -25.54 -3.72 -4.28
C ILE A 37 -24.47 -4.20 -3.26
N GLY A 38 -23.59 -5.13 -3.62
CA GLY A 38 -22.67 -5.79 -2.68
C GLY A 38 -21.32 -5.13 -2.38
N TRP A 39 -20.83 -4.19 -3.19
CA TRP A 39 -19.42 -3.73 -3.08
C TRP A 39 -19.20 -2.22 -3.17
N LYS A 40 -20.25 -1.39 -3.10
CA LYS A 40 -20.05 0.05 -2.93
C LYS A 40 -19.74 0.32 -1.46
N ARG A 41 -18.48 0.66 -1.14
CA ARG A 41 -18.08 1.11 0.20
C ARG A 41 -19.03 2.23 0.64
N THR A 42 -19.90 1.96 1.61
CA THR A 42 -20.87 2.93 2.16
C THR A 42 -20.23 3.95 3.10
N LYS A 43 -18.99 3.69 3.55
CA LYS A 43 -18.22 4.62 4.37
C LYS A 43 -17.19 5.33 3.51
N VAL A 44 -17.21 6.67 3.54
CA VAL A 44 -16.15 7.50 2.97
C VAL A 44 -14.86 7.21 3.73
N ILE A 45 -13.82 6.78 3.02
CA ILE A 45 -12.48 6.62 3.59
C ILE A 45 -11.77 7.96 3.42
N ASN A 46 -11.36 8.57 4.53
CA ASN A 46 -10.49 9.74 4.45
C ASN A 46 -9.08 9.26 4.08
N ASN A 47 -8.60 9.65 2.90
CA ASN A 47 -7.25 9.35 2.41
C ASN A 47 -6.29 10.53 2.61
N GLU A 48 -6.72 11.60 3.27
CA GLU A 48 -5.88 12.74 3.59
C GLU A 48 -4.81 12.34 4.60
N LYS A 49 -3.57 12.69 4.28
CA LYS A 49 -2.43 12.48 5.17
C LYS A 49 -2.42 13.58 6.25
N PRO A 50 -2.09 13.24 7.51
CA PRO A 50 -1.96 14.25 8.55
C PRO A 50 -0.80 15.21 8.27
N VAL A 51 -0.84 16.39 8.89
CA VAL A 51 0.25 17.38 8.83
C VAL A 51 1.55 16.74 9.34
N GLY A 52 2.65 16.94 8.61
CA GLY A 52 3.95 16.36 8.95
C GLY A 52 4.15 14.89 8.55
N PHE A 53 3.17 14.25 7.89
CA PHE A 53 3.29 12.86 7.45
C PHE A 53 4.56 12.59 6.64
N VAL A 54 4.91 13.50 5.72
CA VAL A 54 6.06 13.31 4.83
C VAL A 54 7.38 13.32 5.62
N VAL A 55 7.54 14.25 6.57
CA VAL A 55 8.68 14.28 7.49
C VAL A 55 8.77 12.98 8.29
N ALA A 56 7.64 12.53 8.85
CA ALA A 56 7.60 11.29 9.62
C ALA A 56 7.97 10.07 8.79
N ASP A 57 7.47 9.96 7.55
CA ASP A 57 7.77 8.87 6.62
C ASP A 57 9.26 8.81 6.26
N PHE A 58 9.94 9.96 6.10
CA PHE A 58 11.39 9.99 5.89
C PHE A 58 12.16 9.46 7.11
N LEU A 59 11.79 9.90 8.31
CA LEU A 59 12.44 9.49 9.56
C LEU A 59 12.22 8.01 9.86
N GLU A 60 10.99 7.52 9.68
CA GLU A 60 10.63 6.11 9.87
C GLU A 60 11.43 5.21 8.92
N LYS A 61 11.56 5.59 7.65
CA LYS A 61 12.39 4.85 6.68
C LYS A 61 13.86 4.82 7.08
N LEU A 62 14.41 5.92 7.59
CA LEU A 62 15.78 5.93 8.09
C LEU A 62 15.94 4.99 9.29
N GLU A 63 15.01 5.02 10.24
CA GLU A 63 15.02 4.13 11.39
C GLU A 63 14.96 2.65 10.97
N GLU A 64 14.12 2.31 9.99
CA GLU A 64 14.08 0.97 9.44
C GLU A 64 15.41 0.54 8.82
N LEU A 65 16.09 1.44 8.12
CA LEU A 65 17.40 1.15 7.53
C LEU A 65 18.45 0.95 8.62
N MET A 66 18.39 1.72 9.72
CA MET A 66 19.29 1.56 10.86
C MET A 66 19.07 0.25 11.62
N LYS A 67 17.83 -0.25 11.68
CA LYS A 67 17.51 -1.55 12.32
C LYS A 67 17.94 -2.75 11.47
N LYS A 68 18.14 -2.54 10.16
CA LYS A 68 18.61 -3.55 9.22
C LYS A 68 20.13 -3.41 9.07
N GLU A 69 20.82 -4.47 8.65
CA GLU A 69 22.23 -4.36 8.22
C GLU A 69 22.30 -3.67 6.85
N PHE A 70 21.95 -2.38 6.81
CA PHE A 70 21.86 -1.63 5.57
C PHE A 70 23.24 -1.17 5.08
N GLY A 71 23.81 -1.94 4.15
CA GLY A 71 25.02 -1.57 3.44
C GLY A 71 26.19 -1.27 4.39
N SER A 72 27.00 -0.26 4.04
CA SER A 72 28.09 0.21 4.89
C SER A 72 27.63 1.35 5.80
N THR A 73 28.33 1.54 6.93
CA THR A 73 28.10 2.69 7.83
C THR A 73 28.29 4.03 7.13
N GLU A 74 29.18 4.09 6.13
CA GLU A 74 29.34 5.26 5.26
C GLU A 74 28.10 5.54 4.39
N LEU A 75 27.50 4.49 3.82
CA LEU A 75 26.26 4.62 3.06
C LEU A 75 25.10 5.05 3.96
N LEU A 76 24.97 4.44 5.14
CA LEU A 76 23.94 4.78 6.12
C LEU A 76 24.05 6.24 6.58
N ALA A 77 25.27 6.70 6.89
CA ALA A 77 25.51 8.10 7.23
C ALA A 77 25.11 9.04 6.09
N LYS A 78 25.42 8.68 4.83
CA LYS A 78 25.03 9.50 3.68
C LYS A 78 23.51 9.56 3.48
N VAL A 79 22.82 8.44 3.69
CA VAL A 79 21.35 8.39 3.66
C VAL A 79 20.76 9.25 4.77
N GLY A 80 21.33 9.22 5.98
CA GLY A 80 20.91 10.07 7.08
C GLY A 80 21.02 11.57 6.78
N GLU A 81 22.10 12.01 6.14
CA GLU A 81 22.25 13.40 5.66
C GLU A 81 21.12 13.78 4.69
N ILE A 82 20.82 12.91 3.71
CA ILE A 82 19.77 13.14 2.71
C ILE A 82 18.39 13.22 3.38
N VAL A 83 18.10 12.30 4.30
CA VAL A 83 16.84 12.30 5.06
C VAL A 83 16.70 13.58 5.89
N ALA A 84 17.76 14.03 6.55
CA ALA A 84 17.74 15.26 7.33
C ALA A 84 17.52 16.49 6.43
N GLU A 85 18.17 16.57 5.28
CA GLU A 85 17.95 17.63 4.29
C GLU A 85 16.49 17.66 3.82
N ARG A 86 15.93 16.51 3.39
CA ARG A 86 14.54 16.42 2.94
C ARG A 86 13.52 16.74 4.03
N ALA A 87 13.77 16.30 5.27
CA ALA A 87 12.94 16.62 6.41
C ALA A 87 12.92 18.13 6.71
N ARG A 88 14.04 18.83 6.52
CA ARG A 88 14.11 20.30 6.66
C ARG A 88 13.28 21.00 5.58
N GLU A 89 13.50 20.65 4.31
CA GLU A 89 12.76 21.23 3.17
C GLU A 89 11.25 21.12 3.39
N GLU A 90 10.76 19.93 3.74
CA GLU A 90 9.34 19.70 3.97
C GLU A 90 8.80 20.49 5.18
N ALA A 91 9.59 20.59 6.25
CA ALA A 91 9.19 21.38 7.42
C ALA A 91 9.12 22.89 7.13
N GLU A 92 10.01 23.41 6.28
CA GLU A 92 9.94 24.80 5.81
C GLU A 92 8.70 25.04 4.96
N ILE A 93 8.34 24.10 4.07
CA ILE A 93 7.10 24.19 3.29
C ILE A 93 5.89 24.26 4.23
N LEU A 94 5.81 23.37 5.23
CA LEU A 94 4.71 23.37 6.19
C LEU A 94 4.64 24.67 7.01
N ARG A 95 5.79 25.25 7.36
CA ARG A 95 5.86 26.53 8.05
C ARG A 95 5.36 27.67 7.17
N ASP A 96 5.84 27.73 5.94
CA ASP A 96 5.52 28.80 5.00
C ASP A 96 4.03 28.77 4.62
N GLU A 97 3.41 27.58 4.64
CA GLU A 97 1.96 27.37 4.52
C GLU A 97 1.17 27.68 5.81
N GLY A 98 1.84 28.02 6.92
CA GLY A 98 1.24 28.29 8.22
C GLY A 98 0.63 27.06 8.91
N LYS A 99 1.02 25.85 8.50
CA LYS A 99 0.50 24.59 9.05
C LYS A 99 1.19 24.16 10.35
N VAL A 100 2.37 24.72 10.64
CA VAL A 100 3.16 24.44 11.85
C VAL A 100 3.75 25.72 12.43
N GLU A 101 3.99 25.72 13.74
CA GLU A 101 4.60 26.86 14.43
C GLU A 101 6.13 26.89 14.21
N GLU A 102 6.71 28.09 14.14
CA GLU A 102 8.16 28.30 14.01
C GLU A 102 8.98 27.51 15.04
N ARG A 103 8.53 27.49 16.30
CA ARG A 103 9.21 26.76 17.37
C ARG A 103 9.31 25.27 17.07
N MET A 104 8.29 24.67 16.46
CA MET A 104 8.31 23.24 16.11
C MET A 104 9.37 22.94 15.05
N VAL A 105 9.51 23.81 14.05
CA VAL A 105 10.51 23.68 12.99
C VAL A 105 11.93 23.78 13.56
N VAL A 106 12.16 24.76 14.44
CA VAL A 106 13.45 24.94 15.10
C VAL A 106 13.84 23.72 15.93
N GLU A 107 12.92 23.16 16.72
CA GLU A 107 13.20 21.96 17.50
C GLU A 107 13.42 20.73 16.60
N LEU A 108 12.66 20.58 15.51
CA LEU A 108 12.93 19.53 14.52
C LEU A 108 14.34 19.66 13.95
N PHE A 109 14.79 20.86 13.59
CA PHE A 109 16.11 21.09 13.02
C PHE A 109 17.22 20.74 14.02
N ARG A 110 16.99 21.04 15.30
CA ARG A 110 17.90 20.66 16.39
C ARG A 110 18.02 19.14 16.49
N VAL A 111 16.91 18.42 16.45
CA VAL A 111 16.90 16.94 16.50
C VAL A 111 17.61 16.34 15.29
N LEU A 112 17.30 16.83 14.08
CA LEU A 112 17.97 16.39 12.85
C LEU A 112 19.48 16.61 12.91
N LYS A 113 19.92 17.71 13.53
CA LYS A 113 21.36 17.99 13.70
C LYS A 113 22.05 16.98 14.63
N LEU A 114 21.41 16.62 15.74
CA LEU A 114 21.94 15.61 16.66
C LEU A 114 22.04 14.24 15.96
N MET A 115 21.02 13.86 15.20
CA MET A 115 21.02 12.63 14.41
C MET A 115 22.16 12.59 13.38
N GLU A 116 22.39 13.68 12.64
CA GLU A 116 23.52 13.79 11.71
C GLU A 116 24.87 13.64 12.42
N MET A 117 25.01 14.22 13.61
CA MET A 117 26.23 14.11 14.42
C MET A 117 26.48 12.67 14.88
N ASP A 118 25.44 11.97 15.33
CA ASP A 118 25.55 10.57 15.78
C ASP A 118 25.97 9.66 14.63
N LEU A 119 25.36 9.83 13.45
CA LEU A 119 25.75 9.05 12.26
C LEU A 119 27.18 9.35 11.80
N ALA A 120 27.62 10.61 11.88
CA ALA A 120 28.99 10.99 11.59
C ALA A 120 29.98 10.35 12.58
N MET A 121 29.62 10.29 13.86
CA MET A 121 30.43 9.65 14.91
C MET A 121 30.56 8.14 14.65
N VAL A 122 29.45 7.46 14.35
CA VAL A 122 29.47 6.02 14.00
C VAL A 122 30.35 5.75 12.79
N LYS A 123 30.23 6.58 11.74
CA LYS A 123 31.09 6.48 10.56
C LYS A 123 32.57 6.66 10.89
N ALA A 124 32.90 7.58 11.79
CA ALA A 124 34.29 7.84 12.20
C ALA A 124 34.89 6.67 13.00
N ALA A 125 34.13 6.09 13.94
CA ALA A 125 34.57 4.95 14.74
C ALA A 125 34.98 3.76 13.86
N VAL A 126 34.16 3.40 12.86
CA VAL A 126 34.48 2.32 11.92
C VAL A 126 35.77 2.58 11.13
N LYS A 127 36.05 3.86 10.79
CA LYS A 127 37.30 4.23 10.10
C LYS A 127 38.52 4.07 11.00
N GLU A 128 38.39 4.33 12.29
CA GLU A 128 39.48 4.17 13.26
C GLU A 128 39.82 2.68 13.48
N ASP A 129 38.81 1.83 13.65
CA ASP A 129 39.00 0.38 13.80
C ASP A 129 39.71 -0.22 12.58
N THR A 130 39.24 0.12 11.38
CA THR A 130 39.86 -0.38 10.13
C THR A 130 41.30 0.11 9.93
N LEU A 131 41.65 1.29 10.44
CA LEU A 131 43.03 1.79 10.42
C LEU A 131 43.91 1.01 11.39
N ASN A 132 43.43 0.77 12.61
CA ASN A 132 44.17 0.02 13.63
C ASN A 132 44.45 -1.41 13.18
N GLU A 133 43.46 -2.10 12.61
CA GLU A 133 43.62 -3.44 12.04
C GLU A 133 44.73 -3.49 10.97
N ARG A 134 44.80 -2.49 10.10
CA ARG A 134 45.86 -2.41 9.06
C ARG A 134 47.24 -2.17 9.65
N LEU A 135 47.34 -1.34 10.69
CA LEU A 135 48.61 -1.10 11.39
C LEU A 135 49.12 -2.36 12.09
N ASP A 136 48.23 -3.12 12.73
CA ASP A 136 48.60 -4.35 13.42
C ASP A 136 48.98 -5.48 12.45
N GLN A 137 48.28 -5.58 11.31
CA GLN A 137 48.70 -6.47 10.22
C GLN A 137 50.10 -6.14 9.69
N ALA A 138 50.41 -4.86 9.47
CA ALA A 138 51.73 -4.43 9.01
C ALA A 138 52.85 -4.76 10.02
N LYS A 139 52.61 -4.54 11.32
CA LYS A 139 53.56 -4.89 12.39
C LYS A 139 53.78 -6.39 12.54
N ALA A 140 52.78 -7.22 12.23
CA ALA A 140 52.87 -8.68 12.31
C ALA A 140 53.55 -9.30 11.07
N SER A 141 53.67 -8.54 9.98
CA SER A 141 54.31 -8.99 8.73
C SER A 141 55.79 -8.61 8.60
N ASP A 142 56.31 -7.75 9.48
CA ASP A 142 57.74 -7.42 9.65
C ASP A 142 58.38 -8.28 10.76
#